data_AF-A0A5D2BS67-F1
#
_entry.id   AF-A0A5D2BS67-F1
#
_cell.length_a   1.000
_cell.length_b   1.000
_cell.length_c   1.000
_cell.angle_alpha   90.00
_cell.angle_beta   90.00
_cell.angle_gamma   90.00
#
_symmetry.space_group_name_H-M   'P 1'
#
loop_
_entity.id
_entity.type
_entity.pdbx_description
1 polymer ?
#
loop_
_entity_poly.entity_id
_entity_poly.type
_entity_poly.pdbx_seq_one_letter_code
_entity_poly.pdbx_strand_id
1 'polypeptide(L)'
;MAISLNSHLFAGNPLRSKTPKLHDPLSLSSSFESLKSHLHQNPETHPPNSPFFKVLLFKKGRPLVSSSIEEEDGVAPSWHLGWIDLADCKTILGKHGVQLTESSLVYLGSRAEEHVVYWAMDVVENGELATELSNRKQLCFVELRTLMMATDWTDSWVMGDLAIAGHGRALLEWHNQSRFCGHCGDKTVPKEAGRMKQCSNELCKKSVYPRLDPVVIMLVIDRENNRVL
;
A
#
# COMPACT_ATOMS: atom_id res chain seq x y z
N MET A 1 38.24 -1.45 -15.87
CA MET A 1 37.29 -2.50 -15.46
C MET A 1 35.90 -1.87 -15.39
N ALA A 2 34.98 -2.31 -16.24
CA ALA A 2 33.57 -1.96 -16.10
C ALA A 2 33.06 -2.67 -14.84
N ILE A 3 32.65 -1.91 -13.84
CA ILE A 3 31.93 -2.47 -12.70
C ILE A 3 30.56 -2.83 -13.24
N SER A 4 30.36 -4.11 -13.57
CA SER A 4 29.04 -4.66 -13.86
C SER A 4 28.29 -4.72 -12.54
N LEU A 5 27.73 -3.59 -12.11
CA LEU A 5 26.68 -3.59 -11.12
C LEU A 5 25.49 -4.25 -11.81
N ASN A 6 25.30 -5.56 -11.58
CA ASN A 6 23.96 -6.11 -11.66
C ASN A 6 23.10 -5.17 -10.82
N SER A 7 22.08 -4.57 -11.42
CA SER A 7 21.17 -3.65 -10.73
C SER A 7 20.39 -4.44 -9.69
N HIS A 8 21.04 -4.75 -8.58
CA HIS A 8 20.45 -5.40 -7.44
C HIS A 8 19.46 -4.39 -6.84
N LEU A 9 18.19 -4.80 -6.83
CA LEU A 9 17.10 -4.17 -6.08
C LEU A 9 16.62 -2.81 -6.57
N PHE A 10 16.26 -2.68 -7.85
CA PHE A 10 15.04 -1.91 -8.14
C PHE A 10 13.86 -2.86 -7.98
N ALA A 11 13.38 -3.02 -6.75
CA ALA A 11 12.14 -3.73 -6.50
C ALA A 11 10.99 -2.85 -6.99
N GLY A 12 10.69 -2.92 -8.29
CA GLY A 12 9.48 -2.35 -8.83
C GLY A 12 8.29 -2.93 -8.07
N ASN A 13 7.31 -2.11 -7.73
CA ASN A 13 6.07 -2.60 -7.12
C ASN A 13 5.43 -3.64 -8.08
N PRO A 14 5.36 -4.93 -7.71
CA PRO A 14 4.92 -6.00 -8.62
C PRO A 14 3.43 -5.90 -8.98
N LEU A 15 2.66 -5.10 -8.25
CA LEU A 15 1.24 -4.83 -8.55
C LEU A 15 1.06 -3.79 -9.67
N ARG A 16 2.13 -3.12 -10.09
CA ARG A 16 2.15 -2.09 -11.13
C ARG A 16 2.77 -2.62 -12.42
N SER A 17 2.31 -3.76 -12.94
CA SER A 17 2.99 -4.39 -14.08
C SER A 17 2.68 -3.75 -15.43
N LYS A 18 1.52 -3.11 -15.65
CA LYS A 18 1.17 -2.46 -16.93
C LYS A 18 0.21 -1.29 -16.73
N THR A 19 0.33 -0.23 -17.53
CA THR A 19 -0.75 0.76 -17.68
C THR A 19 -2.00 -0.01 -18.13
N PRO A 20 -3.08 -0.08 -17.33
CA PRO A 20 -4.25 -0.85 -17.71
C PRO A 20 -4.84 -0.27 -19.00
N LYS A 21 -5.22 -1.13 -19.95
CA LYS A 21 -6.02 -0.69 -21.09
C LYS A 21 -7.36 -0.17 -20.57
N LEU A 22 -7.93 0.85 -21.23
CA LEU A 22 -9.15 1.56 -20.79
C LEU A 22 -10.36 0.63 -20.51
N HIS A 23 -10.37 -0.59 -21.05
CA HIS A 23 -11.44 -1.59 -20.95
C HIS A 23 -11.05 -2.85 -20.16
N ASP A 24 -9.95 -2.82 -19.41
CA ASP A 24 -9.57 -3.93 -18.54
C ASP A 24 -10.53 -4.01 -17.34
N PRO A 25 -11.15 -5.16 -17.01
CA PRO A 25 -12.01 -5.31 -15.83
C PRO A 25 -11.28 -5.00 -14.51
N LEU A 26 -9.94 -5.09 -14.49
CA LEU A 26 -9.09 -4.70 -13.35
C LEU A 26 -8.47 -3.31 -13.49
N SER A 27 -8.92 -2.52 -14.47
CA SER A 27 -8.56 -1.11 -14.58
C SER A 27 -8.93 -0.37 -13.30
N LEU A 28 -8.27 0.76 -13.06
CA LEU A 28 -8.47 1.59 -11.87
C LEU A 28 -9.94 2.02 -11.70
N SER A 29 -10.56 2.49 -12.78
CA SER A 29 -11.95 2.96 -12.78
C SER A 29 -12.92 1.80 -12.50
N SER A 30 -12.75 0.67 -13.19
CA SER A 30 -13.57 -0.53 -12.98
C SER A 30 -13.43 -1.06 -11.54
N SER A 31 -12.20 -1.20 -11.06
CA SER A 31 -11.89 -1.65 -9.70
C SER A 31 -12.50 -0.73 -8.63
N PHE A 32 -12.47 0.59 -8.86
CA PHE A 32 -13.06 1.56 -7.95
C PHE A 32 -14.58 1.46 -7.91
N GLU A 33 -15.26 1.35 -9.06
CA GLU A 33 -16.72 1.16 -9.10
C GLU A 33 -17.16 -0.19 -8.50
N SER A 34 -16.39 -1.26 -8.73
CA SER A 34 -16.62 -2.55 -8.09
C SER A 34 -16.46 -2.48 -6.56
N LEU A 35 -15.47 -1.72 -6.07
CA LEU A 35 -15.28 -1.47 -4.64
C LEU A 35 -16.49 -0.73 -4.04
N LYS A 36 -16.98 0.34 -4.68
CA LYS A 36 -18.18 1.07 -4.21
C LYS A 36 -19.37 0.14 -4.04
N SER A 37 -19.59 -0.69 -5.06
CA SER A 37 -20.68 -1.67 -5.07
C SER A 37 -20.54 -2.64 -3.90
N HIS A 38 -19.33 -3.16 -3.62
CA HIS A 38 -19.10 -4.06 -2.48
C HIS A 38 -19.24 -3.39 -1.11
N LEU A 39 -18.91 -2.11 -0.98
CA LEU A 39 -19.07 -1.40 0.28
C LEU A 39 -20.54 -1.13 0.59
N HIS A 40 -21.37 -0.84 -0.43
CA HIS A 40 -22.76 -0.43 -0.30
C HIS A 40 -23.79 -1.57 -0.44
N GLN A 41 -23.45 -2.69 -1.08
CA GLN A 41 -24.37 -3.83 -1.28
C GLN A 41 -24.24 -4.90 -0.19
N ASN A 42 -25.29 -5.71 -0.02
CA ASN A 42 -25.26 -6.92 0.79
C ASN A 42 -24.51 -8.06 0.06
N PRO A 43 -23.81 -8.95 0.78
CA PRO A 43 -22.90 -9.97 0.22
C PRO A 43 -23.50 -10.92 -0.84
N GLU A 44 -24.82 -11.06 -0.90
CA GLU A 44 -25.50 -12.09 -1.70
C GLU A 44 -25.86 -11.68 -3.14
N THR A 45 -25.55 -10.45 -3.56
CA THR A 45 -25.91 -9.93 -4.90
C THR A 45 -24.72 -9.64 -5.81
N HIS A 46 -23.56 -10.24 -5.53
CA HIS A 46 -22.36 -10.00 -6.33
C HIS A 46 -22.43 -10.73 -7.68
N PRO A 47 -22.10 -10.05 -8.80
CA PRO A 47 -21.98 -10.72 -10.07
C PRO A 47 -20.83 -11.75 -10.01
N PRO A 48 -20.98 -12.91 -10.68
CA PRO A 48 -20.10 -14.08 -10.53
C PRO A 48 -18.65 -13.88 -10.99
N ASN A 49 -18.28 -12.68 -11.44
CA ASN A 49 -16.95 -12.34 -11.96
C ASN A 49 -16.37 -11.09 -11.28
N SER A 50 -16.69 -10.89 -9.99
CA SER A 50 -16.17 -9.75 -9.20
C SER A 50 -14.75 -10.02 -8.69
N PRO A 51 -13.86 -9.02 -8.69
CA PRO A 51 -12.51 -9.20 -8.17
C PRO A 51 -12.50 -9.40 -6.66
N PHE A 52 -11.53 -10.19 -6.19
CA PHE A 52 -11.23 -10.27 -4.76
C PHE A 52 -10.52 -9.00 -4.32
N PHE A 53 -10.83 -8.53 -3.12
CA PHE A 53 -10.27 -7.29 -2.58
C PHE A 53 -9.45 -7.56 -1.33
N LYS A 54 -8.16 -7.23 -1.38
CA LYS A 54 -7.25 -7.28 -0.25
C LYS A 54 -6.88 -5.87 0.20
N VAL A 55 -6.86 -5.65 1.50
CA VAL A 55 -6.55 -4.36 2.14
C VAL A 55 -5.31 -4.52 3.02
N LEU A 56 -4.30 -3.70 2.79
CA LEU A 56 -3.16 -3.53 3.67
C LEU A 56 -3.43 -2.37 4.63
N LEU A 57 -3.52 -2.69 5.92
CA LEU A 57 -3.72 -1.67 6.95
C LEU A 57 -2.38 -1.03 7.32
N PHE A 58 -2.42 0.26 7.61
CA PHE A 58 -1.32 1.04 8.17
C PHE A 58 -1.74 1.65 9.49
N LYS A 59 -0.79 1.79 10.40
CA LYS A 59 -0.93 2.58 11.62
C LYS A 59 0.20 3.59 11.68
N LYS A 60 -0.09 4.88 11.49
CA LYS A 60 0.93 5.95 11.52
C LYS A 60 2.11 5.64 10.58
N GLY A 61 1.79 5.18 9.36
CA GLY A 61 2.78 4.80 8.35
C GLY A 61 3.49 3.46 8.57
N ARG A 62 3.12 2.68 9.59
CA ARG A 62 3.61 1.31 9.83
C ARG A 62 2.68 0.31 9.14
N PRO A 63 3.12 -0.47 8.14
CA PRO A 63 2.28 -1.52 7.55
C PRO A 63 1.99 -2.64 8.55
N LEU A 64 0.83 -3.27 8.39
CA LEU A 64 0.52 -4.54 9.02
C LEU A 64 1.29 -5.66 8.32
N VAL A 65 1.97 -6.48 9.11
CA VAL A 65 2.78 -7.61 8.63
C VAL A 65 2.52 -8.84 9.48
N SER A 66 2.79 -10.01 8.93
CA SER A 66 2.90 -11.28 9.66
C SER A 66 4.34 -11.75 9.66
N SER A 67 4.75 -12.39 10.74
CA SER A 67 6.00 -13.15 10.82
C SER A 67 5.64 -14.64 10.86
N SER A 68 6.30 -15.45 10.03
CA SER A 68 6.35 -16.90 10.24
C SER A 68 7.63 -17.21 11.00
N ILE A 69 7.49 -17.84 12.18
CA ILE A 69 8.61 -18.45 12.89
C ILE A 69 8.53 -19.92 12.53
N GLU A 70 9.40 -20.38 11.62
CA GLU A 70 9.64 -21.81 11.48
C GLU A 70 10.60 -22.20 12.62
N GLU A 71 10.15 -23.06 13.54
CA GLU A 71 10.91 -23.52 14.72
C GLU A 71 12.08 -24.47 14.35
N GLU A 72 12.72 -24.27 13.21
CA GLU A 72 13.95 -24.98 12.81
C GLU A 72 15.17 -24.08 13.06
N ASP A 73 16.15 -24.62 13.79
CA ASP A 73 17.32 -23.91 14.30
C ASP A 73 18.05 -23.08 13.23
N GLY A 74 18.03 -21.75 13.37
CA GLY A 74 18.90 -20.82 12.66
C GLY A 74 18.30 -20.07 11.46
N VAL A 75 17.03 -20.29 11.11
CA VAL A 75 16.38 -19.55 10.02
C VAL A 75 15.83 -18.21 10.56
N ALA A 76 16.23 -17.09 9.93
CA ALA A 76 15.69 -15.78 10.26
C ALA A 76 14.18 -15.74 9.97
N PRO A 77 13.37 -15.03 10.79
CA PRO A 77 11.92 -14.96 10.58
C PRO A 77 11.60 -14.39 9.21
N SER A 78 10.69 -15.04 8.48
CA SER A 78 10.18 -14.52 7.21
C SER A 78 9.05 -13.53 7.47
N TRP A 79 9.17 -12.35 6.88
CA TRP A 79 8.21 -11.27 7.01
C TRP A 79 7.38 -11.12 5.74
N HIS A 80 6.07 -11.07 5.89
CA HIS A 80 5.13 -10.91 4.79
C HIS A 80 4.09 -9.84 5.10
N LEU A 81 3.54 -9.21 4.06
CA LEU A 81 2.47 -8.23 4.24
C LEU A 81 1.20 -8.89 4.79
N GLY A 82 0.64 -8.28 5.83
CA GLY A 82 -0.56 -8.72 6.53
C GLY A 82 -1.82 -8.32 5.79
N TRP A 83 -2.10 -8.94 4.65
CA TRP A 83 -3.30 -8.67 3.86
C TRP A 83 -4.58 -9.14 4.57
N ILE A 84 -5.60 -8.29 4.58
CA ILE A 84 -6.93 -8.59 5.11
C ILE A 84 -7.94 -8.54 3.96
N ASP A 85 -8.83 -9.52 3.88
CA ASP A 85 -9.92 -9.50 2.92
C ASP A 85 -10.91 -8.36 3.24
N LEU A 86 -11.51 -7.76 2.23
CA LEU A 86 -12.40 -6.61 2.41
C LEU A 86 -13.57 -6.87 3.37
N ALA A 87 -14.14 -8.08 3.36
CA ALA A 87 -15.23 -8.48 4.25
C ALA A 87 -14.79 -8.57 5.72
N ASP A 88 -13.62 -9.16 5.96
CA ASP A 88 -12.99 -9.21 7.29
C ASP A 88 -12.62 -7.81 7.77
N CYS A 89 -12.06 -6.98 6.89
CA CYS A 89 -11.72 -5.59 7.18
C CYS A 89 -12.95 -4.78 7.61
N LYS A 90 -14.08 -4.90 6.88
CA LYS A 90 -15.36 -4.26 7.22
C LYS A 90 -15.88 -4.73 8.59
N THR A 91 -15.78 -6.03 8.87
CA THR A 91 -16.24 -6.62 10.13
C THR A 91 -15.40 -6.13 11.30
N ILE A 92 -14.07 -6.17 11.17
CA ILE A 92 -13.13 -5.75 12.22
C ILE A 92 -13.32 -4.26 12.51
N LEU A 93 -13.29 -3.40 11.49
CA LEU A 93 -13.46 -1.95 11.68
C LEU A 93 -14.84 -1.57 12.23
N GLY A 94 -15.89 -2.27 11.79
CA GLY A 94 -17.26 -2.05 12.27
C GLY A 94 -17.43 -2.30 13.78
N LYS A 95 -16.78 -3.33 14.34
CA LYS A 95 -16.77 -3.57 15.80
C LYS A 95 -16.19 -2.41 16.60
N HIS A 96 -15.21 -1.72 16.03
CA HIS A 96 -14.50 -0.61 16.64
C HIS A 96 -15.10 0.77 16.26
N GLY A 97 -16.30 0.79 15.67
CA GLY A 97 -17.00 2.03 15.30
C GLY A 97 -16.40 2.78 14.11
N VAL A 98 -15.46 2.17 13.37
CA VAL A 98 -14.85 2.78 12.19
C VAL A 98 -15.62 2.35 10.95
N GLN A 99 -16.28 3.30 10.29
CA GLN A 99 -16.96 3.03 9.03
C GLN A 99 -15.94 3.03 7.88
N LEU A 100 -15.86 1.89 7.18
CA LEU A 100 -15.06 1.76 5.97
C LEU A 100 -15.72 2.55 4.83
N THR A 101 -15.08 3.63 4.40
CA THR A 101 -15.53 4.44 3.24
C THR A 101 -14.54 4.34 2.08
N GLU A 102 -15.04 4.51 0.86
CA GLU A 102 -14.23 4.55 -0.36
C GLU A 102 -13.13 5.61 -0.33
N SER A 103 -13.42 6.76 0.31
CA SER A 103 -12.49 7.88 0.43
C SER A 103 -11.30 7.61 1.36
N SER A 104 -11.40 6.57 2.20
CA SER A 104 -10.37 6.17 3.15
C SER A 104 -9.40 5.11 2.57
N LEU A 105 -9.67 4.62 1.37
CA LEU A 105 -8.89 3.60 0.67
C LEU A 105 -8.07 4.22 -0.46
N VAL A 106 -6.84 3.73 -0.65
CA VAL A 106 -5.98 4.07 -1.78
C VAL A 106 -5.64 2.82 -2.57
N TYR A 107 -5.73 2.90 -3.90
CA TYR A 107 -5.44 1.78 -4.79
C TYR A 107 -3.94 1.54 -4.90
N LEU A 108 -3.50 0.30 -4.69
CA LEU A 108 -2.10 -0.12 -4.80
C LEU A 108 -1.77 -0.81 -6.13
N GLY A 109 -2.75 -1.52 -6.70
CA GLY A 109 -2.59 -2.28 -7.94
C GLY A 109 -3.53 -3.48 -8.00
N SER A 110 -3.31 -4.33 -9.00
CA SER A 110 -4.07 -5.56 -9.19
C SER A 110 -3.19 -6.67 -9.75
N ARG A 111 -3.56 -7.91 -9.49
CA ARG A 111 -2.99 -9.10 -10.14
C ARG A 111 -4.06 -9.77 -10.97
N ALA A 112 -3.89 -9.76 -12.29
CA ALA A 112 -4.86 -10.31 -13.23
C ALA A 112 -4.99 -11.83 -13.13
N GLU A 113 -3.86 -12.52 -12.93
CA GLU A 113 -3.81 -13.98 -12.81
C GLU A 113 -4.61 -14.50 -11.61
N GLU A 114 -4.61 -13.74 -10.51
CA GLU A 114 -5.31 -14.09 -9.28
C GLU A 114 -6.70 -13.44 -9.19
N HIS A 115 -7.03 -12.53 -10.12
CA HIS A 115 -8.25 -11.72 -10.08
C HIS A 115 -8.39 -10.91 -8.76
N VAL A 116 -7.28 -10.40 -8.23
CA VAL A 116 -7.21 -9.66 -6.96
C VAL A 116 -6.87 -8.19 -7.18
N VAL A 117 -7.57 -7.32 -6.48
CA VAL A 117 -7.26 -5.88 -6.36
C VAL A 117 -6.79 -5.56 -4.95
N TYR A 118 -5.72 -4.78 -4.87
CA TYR A 118 -5.02 -4.46 -3.64
C TYR A 118 -5.22 -2.98 -3.28
N TRP A 119 -5.60 -2.74 -2.03
CA TRP A 119 -5.87 -1.42 -1.46
C TRP A 119 -5.04 -1.19 -0.20
N ALA A 120 -4.87 0.08 0.19
CA ALA A 120 -4.31 0.45 1.48
C ALA A 120 -5.24 1.39 2.24
N MET A 121 -5.15 1.36 3.56
CA MET A 121 -5.91 2.21 4.47
C MET A 121 -5.07 2.53 5.70
N ASP A 122 -5.15 3.76 6.19
CA ASP A 122 -4.62 4.13 7.51
C ASP A 122 -5.73 3.97 8.55
N VAL A 123 -5.43 3.29 9.66
CA VAL A 123 -6.36 3.11 10.78
C VAL A 123 -6.02 4.06 11.92
N VAL A 124 -7.05 4.68 12.49
CA VAL A 124 -6.90 5.51 13.69
C VAL A 124 -6.55 4.62 14.88
N GLU A 125 -5.70 5.12 15.76
CA GLU A 125 -5.20 4.38 16.91
C GLU A 125 -6.34 3.98 17.87
N ASN A 126 -6.65 2.68 17.87
CA ASN A 126 -7.42 2.00 18.91
C ASN A 126 -6.60 0.79 19.40
N GLY A 127 -6.30 0.72 20.71
CA GLY A 127 -5.52 -0.36 21.30
C GLY A 127 -6.18 -1.73 21.16
N GLU A 128 -7.51 -1.76 21.12
CA GLU A 128 -8.30 -2.99 20.99
C GLU A 128 -8.18 -3.59 19.58
N LEU A 129 -8.18 -2.74 18.54
CA LEU A 129 -7.99 -3.16 17.14
C LEU A 129 -6.64 -3.84 16.92
N ALA A 130 -5.56 -3.25 17.47
CA ALA A 130 -4.24 -3.83 17.37
C ALA A 130 -4.17 -5.21 18.05
N THR A 131 -4.84 -5.36 19.19
CA THR A 131 -4.89 -6.63 19.94
C THR A 131 -5.68 -7.70 19.18
N GLU A 132 -6.83 -7.36 18.60
CA GLU A 132 -7.62 -8.28 17.77
C GLU A 132 -6.84 -8.76 16.55
N LEU A 133 -6.11 -7.85 15.89
CA LEU A 133 -5.24 -8.20 14.76
C LEU A 133 -4.08 -9.09 15.19
N SER A 134 -3.40 -8.81 16.31
CA SER A 134 -2.31 -9.67 16.79
C SER A 134 -2.75 -11.07 17.18
N ASN A 135 -3.96 -11.21 17.72
CA ASN A 135 -4.55 -12.52 18.02
C ASN A 135 -4.90 -13.31 16.74
N ARG A 136 -5.08 -12.64 15.60
CA ARG A 136 -5.28 -13.27 14.29
C ARG A 136 -3.93 -13.41 13.57
N LYS A 137 -3.47 -14.63 13.33
CA LYS A 137 -2.34 -14.91 12.43
C LYS A 137 -1.02 -14.16 12.77
N GLN A 138 -0.78 -13.84 14.04
CA GLN A 138 0.47 -13.19 14.49
C GLN A 138 0.76 -11.86 13.75
N LEU A 139 -0.29 -11.07 13.48
CA LEU A 139 -0.15 -9.80 12.77
C LEU A 139 0.33 -8.68 13.69
N CYS A 140 1.24 -7.84 13.21
CA CYS A 140 1.70 -6.66 13.95
C CYS A 140 2.04 -5.50 13.02
N PHE A 141 2.01 -4.28 13.56
CA PHE A 141 2.41 -3.07 12.84
C PHE A 141 3.89 -2.79 13.05
N VAL A 142 4.68 -2.88 11.99
CA VAL A 142 6.14 -2.71 12.07
C VAL A 142 6.57 -1.50 11.24
N GLU A 143 7.60 -0.77 11.69
CA GLU A 143 8.15 0.35 10.93
C GLU A 143 8.85 -0.17 9.66
N LEU A 144 8.61 0.50 8.54
CA LEU A 144 9.04 0.00 7.23
C LEU A 144 10.56 -0.15 7.09
N ARG A 145 11.37 0.78 7.64
CA ARG A 145 12.84 0.65 7.62
C ARG A 145 13.30 -0.48 8.52
N THR A 146 12.63 -0.72 9.65
CA THR A 146 12.90 -1.90 10.48
C THR A 146 12.63 -3.18 9.70
N LEU A 147 11.51 -3.27 8.97
CA LEU A 147 11.24 -4.40 8.08
C LEU A 147 12.31 -4.55 7.01
N MET A 148 12.68 -3.45 6.36
CA MET A 148 13.77 -3.47 5.39
C MET A 148 15.05 -4.05 6.01
N MET A 149 15.41 -3.74 7.25
CA MET A 149 16.62 -4.33 7.85
C MET A 149 16.48 -5.78 8.29
N ALA A 150 15.27 -6.22 8.62
CA ALA A 150 15.00 -7.56 9.17
C ALA A 150 14.76 -8.63 8.09
N THR A 151 14.46 -8.22 6.86
CA THR A 151 14.18 -9.11 5.72
C THR A 151 15.42 -9.49 4.94
N ASP A 152 15.39 -10.66 4.29
CA ASP A 152 16.39 -11.02 3.27
C ASP A 152 16.20 -10.21 1.98
N TRP A 153 17.24 -9.46 1.60
CA TRP A 153 17.22 -8.59 0.41
C TRP A 153 17.46 -9.35 -0.89
N THR A 154 17.96 -10.58 -0.79
CA THR A 154 18.19 -11.44 -1.96
C THR A 154 16.88 -12.04 -2.46
N ASP A 155 15.84 -12.11 -1.61
CA ASP A 155 14.50 -12.56 -1.98
C ASP A 155 13.73 -11.45 -2.73
N SER A 156 13.54 -11.65 -4.04
CA SER A 156 12.82 -10.72 -4.89
C SER A 156 11.34 -10.54 -4.51
N TRP A 157 10.71 -11.55 -3.91
CA TRP A 157 9.32 -11.51 -3.50
C TRP A 157 9.16 -10.60 -2.27
N VAL A 158 10.03 -10.78 -1.27
CA VAL A 158 10.08 -9.95 -0.06
C VAL A 158 10.38 -8.49 -0.41
N MET A 159 11.30 -8.27 -1.35
CA MET A 159 11.58 -6.93 -1.87
C MET A 159 10.37 -6.31 -2.60
N GLY A 160 9.58 -7.12 -3.30
CA GLY A 160 8.31 -6.71 -3.91
C GLY A 160 7.27 -6.27 -2.87
N ASP A 161 7.15 -7.00 -1.77
CA ASP A 161 6.30 -6.66 -0.63
C ASP A 161 6.73 -5.33 0.02
N LEU A 162 8.02 -5.13 0.25
CA LEU A 162 8.55 -3.85 0.74
C LEU A 162 8.25 -2.68 -0.20
N ALA A 163 8.33 -2.91 -1.51
CA ALA A 163 7.98 -1.90 -2.51
C ALA A 163 6.48 -1.55 -2.48
N ILE A 164 5.59 -2.53 -2.27
CA ILE A 164 4.16 -2.31 -2.09
C ILE A 164 3.89 -1.49 -0.82
N ALA A 165 4.49 -1.88 0.31
CA ALA A 165 4.31 -1.18 1.57
C ALA A 165 4.85 0.26 1.52
N GLY A 166 6.02 0.48 0.92
CA GLY A 166 6.58 1.81 0.69
C GLY A 166 5.66 2.67 -0.17
N HIS A 167 5.10 2.09 -1.24
CA HIS A 167 4.13 2.78 -2.08
C HIS A 167 2.85 3.17 -1.34
N GLY A 168 2.26 2.24 -0.59
CA GLY A 168 1.06 2.51 0.21
C GLY A 168 1.30 3.57 1.28
N ARG A 169 2.41 3.47 2.02
CA ARG A 169 2.83 4.48 3.00
C ARG A 169 2.93 5.87 2.36
N ALA A 170 3.59 5.98 1.21
CA ALA A 170 3.78 7.27 0.54
C ALA A 170 2.44 7.91 0.10
N LEU A 171 1.51 7.11 -0.43
CA LEU A 171 0.18 7.60 -0.82
C LEU A 171 -0.63 8.05 0.41
N LEU A 172 -0.71 7.21 1.44
CA LEU A 172 -1.47 7.53 2.65
C LEU A 172 -0.91 8.76 3.36
N GLU A 173 0.41 8.88 3.47
CA GLU A 173 1.07 10.05 4.05
C GLU A 173 0.78 11.32 3.23
N TRP A 174 0.84 11.23 1.90
CA TRP A 174 0.44 12.35 1.04
C TRP A 174 -1.02 12.76 1.24
N HIS A 175 -1.94 11.79 1.43
CA HIS A 175 -3.33 12.08 1.77
C HIS A 175 -3.46 12.83 3.10
N ASN A 176 -2.70 12.42 4.12
CA ASN A 176 -2.70 13.04 5.44
C ASN A 176 -2.15 14.48 5.40
N GLN A 177 -1.14 14.75 4.57
CA GLN A 177 -0.53 16.09 4.45
C GLN A 177 -1.33 17.02 3.53
N SER A 178 -1.85 16.52 2.40
CA SER A 178 -2.48 17.33 1.35
C SER A 178 -3.99 17.46 1.59
N ARG A 179 -4.41 18.06 2.71
CA ARG A 179 -5.84 18.18 3.08
C ARG A 179 -6.55 19.37 2.46
N PHE A 180 -5.79 20.39 2.06
CA PHE A 180 -6.30 21.65 1.54
C PHE A 180 -5.62 22.02 0.22
N CYS A 181 -6.31 22.81 -0.59
CA CYS A 181 -5.85 23.27 -1.88
C CYS A 181 -4.79 24.36 -1.70
N GLY A 182 -3.59 24.12 -2.19
CA GLY A 182 -2.51 25.13 -2.15
C GLY A 182 -2.77 26.38 -2.99
N HIS A 183 -3.86 26.43 -3.77
CA HIS A 183 -4.23 27.61 -4.56
C HIS A 183 -5.27 28.50 -3.87
N CYS A 184 -6.36 27.93 -3.35
CA CYS A 184 -7.47 28.70 -2.76
C CYS A 184 -7.71 28.41 -1.26
N GLY A 185 -7.02 27.45 -0.66
CA GLY A 185 -7.17 27.08 0.76
C GLY A 185 -8.34 26.15 1.08
N ASP A 186 -9.28 25.90 0.15
CA ASP A 186 -10.41 25.01 0.39
C ASP A 186 -10.01 23.54 0.54
N LYS A 187 -10.88 22.74 1.15
CA LYS A 187 -10.67 21.30 1.31
C LYS A 187 -10.47 20.60 -0.04
N THR A 188 -9.68 19.54 -0.04
CA THR A 188 -9.51 18.67 -1.20
C THR A 188 -10.12 17.30 -0.93
N VAL A 189 -10.77 16.73 -1.94
CA VAL A 189 -11.40 15.41 -1.88
C VAL A 189 -10.61 14.39 -2.72
N PRO A 190 -10.44 13.15 -2.24
CA PRO A 190 -9.86 12.06 -3.04
C PRO A 190 -10.63 11.82 -4.34
N LYS A 191 -9.88 11.55 -5.41
CA LYS A 191 -10.36 11.14 -6.74
C LYS A 191 -9.45 10.04 -7.29
N GLU A 192 -9.89 9.37 -8.35
CA GLU A 192 -9.12 8.30 -9.01
C GLU A 192 -8.59 7.24 -8.03
N ALA A 193 -9.48 6.69 -7.20
CA ALA A 193 -9.13 5.65 -6.23
C ALA A 193 -7.95 6.04 -5.29
N GLY A 194 -7.90 7.33 -4.92
CA GLY A 194 -6.87 7.87 -4.03
C GLY A 194 -5.54 8.21 -4.71
N ARG A 195 -5.44 8.22 -6.04
CA ARG A 195 -4.23 8.65 -6.76
C ARG A 195 -4.16 10.14 -7.05
N MET A 196 -5.29 10.82 -6.91
CA MET A 196 -5.44 12.25 -7.14
C MET A 196 -6.33 12.84 -6.05
N LYS A 197 -6.16 14.13 -5.77
CA LYS A 197 -7.12 14.93 -5.02
C LYS A 197 -7.62 16.08 -5.88
N GLN A 198 -8.87 16.48 -5.67
CA GLN A 198 -9.46 17.62 -6.35
C GLN A 198 -9.98 18.62 -5.32
N CYS A 199 -9.76 19.91 -5.54
CA CYS A 199 -10.34 20.95 -4.71
C CYS A 199 -11.88 20.87 -4.72
N SER A 200 -12.51 20.94 -3.54
CA SER A 200 -13.96 20.89 -3.40
C SER A 200 -14.67 22.18 -3.81
N ASN A 201 -13.92 23.26 -4.04
CA ASN A 201 -14.48 24.52 -4.52
C ASN A 201 -14.78 24.42 -6.02
N GLU A 202 -16.05 24.60 -6.36
CA GLU A 202 -16.57 24.50 -7.73
C GLU A 202 -15.95 25.51 -8.71
N LEU A 203 -15.50 26.67 -8.22
CA LEU A 203 -14.80 27.67 -9.02
C LEU A 203 -13.33 27.33 -9.24
N CYS A 204 -12.71 26.55 -8.33
CA CYS A 204 -11.30 26.20 -8.40
C CYS A 204 -11.05 24.88 -9.13
N LYS A 205 -11.67 23.77 -8.67
CA LYS A 205 -11.56 22.40 -9.21
C LYS A 205 -10.14 21.88 -9.51
N LYS A 206 -9.10 22.52 -8.95
CA LYS A 206 -7.71 22.19 -9.22
C LYS A 206 -7.38 20.78 -8.76
N SER A 207 -6.75 20.01 -9.64
CA SER A 207 -6.22 18.68 -9.33
C SER A 207 -4.85 18.78 -8.66
N VAL A 208 -4.63 17.94 -7.66
CA VAL A 208 -3.38 17.81 -6.90
C VAL A 208 -2.95 16.35 -6.94
N TYR A 209 -1.69 16.10 -7.27
CA TYR A 209 -1.12 14.76 -7.38
C TYR A 209 -0.04 14.54 -6.30
N PRO A 210 0.26 13.28 -5.94
CA PRO A 210 1.38 12.95 -5.07
C PRO A 210 2.69 13.52 -5.61
N ARG A 211 3.50 14.13 -4.73
CA ARG A 211 4.85 14.57 -5.07
C ARG A 211 5.81 13.37 -5.07
N LEU A 212 6.71 13.36 -6.04
CA LEU A 212 7.87 12.47 -6.06
C LEU A 212 9.09 13.35 -5.81
N ASP A 213 9.82 13.05 -4.73
CA ASP A 213 11.06 13.74 -4.40
C ASP A 213 12.23 12.88 -4.90
N PRO A 214 12.80 13.16 -6.08
CA PRO A 214 13.91 12.37 -6.62
C PRO A 214 15.14 12.50 -5.71
N VAL A 215 15.74 11.37 -5.37
CA VAL A 215 16.93 11.30 -4.51
C VAL A 215 18.02 10.49 -5.20
N VAL A 216 19.27 10.85 -4.95
CA VAL A 216 20.45 10.13 -5.43
C VAL A 216 21.21 9.55 -4.26
N ILE A 217 21.67 8.30 -4.41
CA ILE A 217 22.58 7.62 -3.48
C ILE A 217 23.83 7.30 -4.28
N MET A 218 25.01 7.64 -3.75
CA MET A 218 26.29 7.47 -4.42
C MET A 218 27.25 6.72 -3.50
N LEU A 219 28.01 5.79 -4.09
CA LEU A 219 29.21 5.23 -3.47
C LEU A 219 30.42 5.94 -4.10
N VAL A 220 31.11 6.78 -3.34
CA VAL A 220 32.25 7.53 -3.88
C VAL A 220 33.51 6.68 -3.70
N ILE A 221 34.18 6.33 -4.80
CA ILE A 221 35.35 5.44 -4.78
C ILE A 221 36.63 6.24 -4.95
N ASP A 222 37.49 6.20 -3.94
CA ASP A 222 38.88 6.66 -4.04
C ASP A 222 39.77 5.47 -4.45
N ARG A 223 40.13 5.44 -5.73
CA ARG A 223 40.95 4.38 -6.32
C ARG A 223 42.40 4.42 -5.86
N GLU A 224 42.94 5.60 -5.61
CA GLU A 224 44.35 5.76 -5.25
C GLU A 224 44.61 5.25 -3.83
N ASN A 225 43.69 5.54 -2.91
CA ASN A 225 43.83 5.14 -1.51
C ASN A 225 43.09 3.85 -1.16
N ASN A 226 42.42 3.21 -2.13
CA ASN A 226 41.56 2.03 -1.93
C ASN A 226 40.51 2.25 -0.82
N ARG A 227 39.76 3.35 -0.92
CA ARG A 227 38.74 3.77 0.07
C ARG A 227 37.40 4.08 -0.59
N VAL A 228 36.35 4.10 0.22
CA VAL A 228 35.03 4.60 -0.18
C VAL A 228 34.52 5.64 0.82
N LEU A 229 33.74 6.61 0.33
CA LEU A 229 32.99 7.60 1.12
C LEU A 229 31.48 7.36 0.96
#